data_AF-A0A836UEC0-F1
#
_entry.id   AF-A0A836UEC0-F1
#
_cell.length_a   1.000
_cell.length_b   1.000
_cell.length_c   1.000
_cell.angle_alpha   90.00
_cell.angle_beta   90.00
_cell.angle_gamma   90.00
#
_symmetry.space_group_name_H-M   'P 1'
#
loop_
_entity.id
_entity.type
_entity.pdbx_description
1 polymer ?
#
loop_
_entity_poly.entity_id
_entity_poly.type
_entity_poly.pdbx_seq_one_letter_code
_entity_poly.pdbx_strand_id
1 'polypeptide(L)'
;MDVLWDLITLPVLNDSVSDVSAYMGIMAFQDGLLQGRTSANIGYSRVGLTELISDAARDYITQHDGQILAGRTATNLIITNGNVFGVDTGTEVIPTDAVVSAVPWDVLLTLLPDELAADSFFAPANELEWSPIVGIHVWYDRPVMEEEFMATLDSPIQWVFNKSRMQGLSGPGQYLCISISGAWEHGPMTKEALRTIFLPELAKVFPKAASAAVEQFIVVKQLSATFRCTPGAQAHRLPQRTPVDNLVLAGDWTQTGWPATMESAVRSGVMAATEVARALDAPSL
;
A
#
# COMPACT_ATOMS: atom_id res chain seq x y z
N MET A 1 -13.29 -23.48 5.90
CA MET A 1 -11.91 -23.20 6.39
C MET A 1 -11.64 -21.72 6.23
N ASP A 2 -12.03 -21.16 5.10
CA ASP A 2 -11.79 -19.77 4.68
C ASP A 2 -12.32 -18.74 5.68
N VAL A 3 -13.53 -18.93 6.24
CA VAL A 3 -14.15 -17.99 7.21
C VAL A 3 -13.25 -17.59 8.39
N LEU A 4 -12.47 -18.53 8.95
CA LEU A 4 -11.57 -18.24 10.07
C LEU A 4 -10.28 -17.56 9.60
N TRP A 5 -9.66 -18.12 8.56
CA TRP A 5 -8.33 -17.70 8.12
C TRP A 5 -8.38 -16.40 7.32
N ASP A 6 -9.36 -16.24 6.43
CA ASP A 6 -9.51 -15.06 5.59
C ASP A 6 -9.98 -13.83 6.38
N LEU A 7 -10.56 -14.00 7.57
CA LEU A 7 -10.86 -12.86 8.44
C LEU A 7 -9.60 -12.01 8.75
N ILE A 8 -8.42 -12.66 8.77
CA ILE A 8 -7.13 -12.00 9.04
C ILE A 8 -6.27 -11.97 7.77
N THR A 9 -6.15 -13.09 7.07
CA THR A 9 -5.28 -13.22 5.89
C THR A 9 -5.67 -12.26 4.78
N LEU A 10 -6.97 -12.18 4.44
CA LEU A 10 -7.45 -11.35 3.35
C LEU A 10 -7.20 -9.85 3.59
N PRO A 11 -7.56 -9.24 4.74
CA PRO A 11 -7.26 -7.83 4.96
C PRO A 11 -5.76 -7.52 5.15
N VAL A 12 -4.96 -8.47 5.62
CA VAL A 12 -3.51 -8.25 5.87
C VAL A 12 -2.67 -8.46 4.63
N LEU A 13 -2.93 -9.52 3.86
CA LEU A 13 -2.14 -9.92 2.68
C LEU A 13 -2.80 -9.55 1.36
N ASN A 14 -4.00 -9.00 1.42
CA ASN A 14 -4.78 -8.58 0.27
C ASN A 14 -5.07 -9.71 -0.72
N ASP A 15 -5.17 -10.95 -0.25
CA ASP A 15 -5.55 -12.10 -1.09
C ASP A 15 -6.09 -13.25 -0.23
N SER A 16 -6.76 -14.24 -0.84
CA SER A 16 -7.31 -15.38 -0.09
C SER A 16 -6.21 -16.26 0.50
N VAL A 17 -6.49 -16.90 1.63
CA VAL A 17 -5.67 -17.95 2.25
C VAL A 17 -5.30 -19.07 1.28
N SER A 18 -6.12 -19.30 0.25
CA SER A 18 -5.85 -20.30 -0.79
C SER A 18 -4.75 -19.87 -1.77
N ASP A 19 -4.50 -18.57 -1.89
CA ASP A 19 -3.62 -17.97 -2.89
C ASP A 19 -2.31 -17.43 -2.29
N VAL A 20 -2.28 -17.14 -0.98
CA VAL A 20 -1.08 -16.63 -0.31
C VAL A 20 -0.11 -17.73 0.10
N SER A 21 1.18 -17.38 0.15
CA SER A 21 2.20 -18.25 0.71
C SER A 21 1.98 -18.51 2.19
N ALA A 22 2.14 -19.77 2.61
CA ALA A 22 2.08 -20.14 4.02
C ALA A 22 3.12 -19.38 4.87
N TYR A 23 4.28 -19.04 4.29
CA TYR A 23 5.30 -18.23 4.96
C TYR A 23 4.77 -16.84 5.37
N MET A 24 4.15 -16.10 4.44
CA MET A 24 3.57 -14.78 4.74
C MET A 24 2.32 -14.90 5.60
N GLY A 25 1.47 -15.90 5.34
CA GLY A 25 0.28 -16.19 6.15
C GLY A 25 0.64 -16.44 7.61
N ILE A 26 1.56 -17.37 7.88
CA ILE A 26 2.00 -17.69 9.25
C ILE A 26 2.60 -16.46 9.93
N MET A 27 3.42 -15.68 9.22
CA MET A 27 3.97 -14.45 9.77
C MET A 27 2.88 -13.47 10.23
N ALA A 28 1.84 -13.26 9.42
CA ALA A 28 0.73 -12.37 9.79
C ALA A 28 0.06 -12.78 11.12
N PHE A 29 -0.11 -14.09 11.35
CA PHE A 29 -0.64 -14.61 12.62
C PHE A 29 0.38 -14.52 13.76
N GLN A 30 1.64 -14.84 13.50
CA GLN A 30 2.69 -14.78 14.52
C GLN A 30 2.84 -13.35 15.03
N ASP A 31 3.08 -12.40 14.14
CA ASP A 31 3.40 -11.02 14.49
C ASP A 31 2.14 -10.24 14.91
N GLY A 32 1.03 -10.45 14.18
CA GLY A 32 -0.23 -9.74 14.41
C GLY A 32 -1.08 -10.28 15.56
N LEU A 33 -0.86 -11.52 16.04
CA LEU A 33 -1.73 -12.12 17.06
C LEU A 33 -1.00 -12.85 18.19
N LEU A 34 0.13 -13.51 17.92
CA LEU A 34 0.70 -14.51 18.84
C LEU A 34 1.98 -14.06 19.57
N GLN A 35 2.67 -13.01 19.12
CA GLN A 35 3.92 -12.54 19.73
C GLN A 35 3.75 -11.98 21.15
N GLY A 36 2.59 -11.43 21.49
CA GLY A 36 2.37 -10.80 22.79
C GLY A 36 0.92 -10.41 23.07
N ARG A 37 0.66 -10.01 24.32
CA ARG A 37 -0.69 -9.66 24.81
C ARG A 37 -1.37 -8.53 24.03
N THR A 38 -0.59 -7.66 23.43
CA THR A 38 -1.06 -6.48 22.68
C THR A 38 -0.82 -6.60 21.18
N SER A 39 -0.37 -7.76 20.67
CA SER A 39 -0.11 -7.95 19.24
C SER A 39 -1.36 -7.73 18.40
N ALA A 40 -2.52 -8.16 18.91
CA ALA A 40 -3.81 -8.00 18.26
C ALA A 40 -4.45 -6.61 18.41
N ASN A 41 -3.75 -5.63 19.00
CA ASN A 41 -4.30 -4.29 19.16
C ASN A 41 -4.40 -3.60 17.80
N ILE A 42 -5.57 -3.05 17.48
CA ILE A 42 -5.78 -2.28 16.26
C ILE A 42 -5.66 -0.80 16.58
N GLY A 43 -4.68 -0.15 15.94
CA GLY A 43 -4.54 1.30 15.93
C GLY A 43 -5.17 1.89 14.66
N TYR A 44 -5.77 3.08 14.77
CA TYR A 44 -6.27 3.82 13.62
C TYR A 44 -5.94 5.31 13.72
N SER A 45 -5.80 5.95 12.56
CA SER A 45 -5.55 7.39 12.50
C SER A 45 -6.82 8.20 12.79
N ARG A 46 -6.64 9.28 13.57
CA ARG A 46 -7.68 10.30 13.81
C ARG A 46 -7.75 11.36 12.70
N VAL A 47 -6.79 11.34 11.78
CA VAL A 47 -6.70 12.27 10.65
C VAL A 47 -6.69 11.50 9.32
N GLY A 48 -6.69 12.21 8.19
CA GLY A 48 -6.50 11.59 6.88
C GLY A 48 -5.08 11.06 6.69
N LEU A 49 -4.87 10.09 5.80
CA LEU A 49 -3.52 9.57 5.50
C LEU A 49 -2.62 10.64 4.84
N THR A 50 -3.20 11.56 4.06
CA THR A 50 -2.46 12.71 3.50
C THR A 50 -1.82 13.55 4.59
N GLU A 51 -2.60 13.92 5.62
CA GLU A 51 -2.08 14.67 6.77
C GLU A 51 -1.09 13.85 7.58
N LEU A 52 -1.43 12.58 7.87
CA LEU A 52 -0.60 11.70 8.69
C LEU A 52 0.79 11.44 8.10
N ILE A 53 0.86 11.25 6.78
CA ILE A 53 2.08 10.77 6.09
C ILE A 53 2.64 11.86 5.19
N SER A 54 1.88 12.32 4.19
CA SER A 54 2.40 13.20 3.14
C SER A 54 2.77 14.59 3.67
N ASP A 55 1.92 15.16 4.52
CA ASP A 55 2.15 16.50 5.06
C ASP A 55 3.25 16.46 6.12
N ALA A 56 3.20 15.49 7.05
CA ALA A 56 4.24 15.27 8.04
C ALA A 56 5.63 15.02 7.41
N ALA A 57 5.72 14.18 6.37
CA ALA A 57 6.97 13.93 5.66
C ALA A 57 7.48 15.18 4.94
N ARG A 58 6.57 15.94 4.29
CA ARG A 58 6.94 17.19 3.62
C ARG A 58 7.50 18.22 4.57
N ASP A 59 6.83 18.42 5.71
CA ASP A 59 7.27 19.36 6.72
C ASP A 59 8.63 18.96 7.29
N TYR A 60 8.82 17.67 7.59
CA TYR A 60 10.11 17.17 8.09
C TYR A 60 11.24 17.37 7.07
N ILE A 61 11.04 17.00 5.80
CA ILE A 61 12.05 17.12 4.75
C ILE A 61 12.44 18.59 4.53
N THR A 62 11.45 19.47 4.41
CA THR A 62 11.69 20.90 4.14
C THR A 62 12.32 21.65 5.31
N GLN A 63 12.04 21.24 6.55
CA GLN A 63 12.70 21.78 7.75
C GLN A 63 14.18 21.38 7.87
N HIS A 64 14.62 20.36 7.13
CA HIS A 64 16.00 19.87 7.10
C HIS A 64 16.65 20.10 5.73
N ASP A 65 16.32 21.22 5.07
CA ASP A 65 16.88 21.69 3.80
C ASP A 65 16.62 20.77 2.58
N GLY A 66 15.82 19.71 2.76
CA GLY A 66 15.38 18.85 1.67
C GLY A 66 14.33 19.53 0.79
N GLN A 67 14.27 19.11 -0.47
CA GLN A 67 13.35 19.66 -1.46
C GLN A 67 12.34 18.62 -1.92
N ILE A 68 11.12 19.07 -2.18
CA ILE A 68 10.05 18.24 -2.76
C ILE A 68 9.60 18.85 -4.07
N LEU A 69 9.87 18.14 -5.15
CA LEU A 69 9.60 18.57 -6.52
C LEU A 69 8.39 17.81 -7.07
N ALA A 70 7.18 18.32 -6.79
CA ALA A 70 5.95 17.76 -7.35
C ALA A 70 5.82 18.07 -8.85
N GLY A 71 5.13 17.20 -9.60
CA GLY A 71 4.96 17.38 -11.05
C GLY A 71 6.25 17.21 -11.86
N ARG A 72 7.21 16.45 -11.32
CA ARG A 72 8.47 16.04 -11.97
C ARG A 72 8.52 14.52 -12.03
N THR A 73 7.88 13.93 -13.03
CA THR A 73 7.90 12.49 -13.23
C THR A 73 9.26 12.08 -13.76
N ALA A 74 9.99 11.23 -13.04
CA ALA A 74 11.19 10.59 -13.58
C ALA A 74 10.81 9.71 -14.77
N THR A 75 11.52 9.84 -15.87
CA THR A 75 11.33 9.07 -17.11
C THR A 75 12.46 8.09 -17.35
N ASN A 76 13.70 8.42 -16.94
CA ASN A 76 14.85 7.53 -17.05
C ASN A 76 15.88 7.81 -15.94
N LEU A 77 16.66 6.80 -15.59
CA LEU A 77 17.92 6.94 -14.87
C LEU A 77 19.08 6.96 -15.87
N ILE A 78 19.93 7.98 -15.78
CA ILE A 78 21.11 8.10 -16.64
C ILE A 78 22.25 7.34 -15.96
N ILE A 79 22.55 6.15 -16.45
CA ILE A 79 23.54 5.24 -15.85
C ILE A 79 24.77 5.13 -16.76
N THR A 80 25.96 5.26 -16.20
CA THR A 80 27.23 5.04 -16.92
C THR A 80 28.25 4.44 -15.95
N ASN A 81 29.09 3.51 -16.42
CA ASN A 81 30.11 2.86 -15.59
C ASN A 81 29.60 2.37 -14.22
N GLY A 82 28.41 1.76 -14.18
CA GLY A 82 27.82 1.22 -12.95
C GLY A 82 27.24 2.25 -11.98
N ASN A 83 27.17 3.54 -12.33
CA ASN A 83 26.67 4.60 -11.48
C ASN A 83 25.58 5.43 -12.17
N VAL A 84 24.57 5.86 -11.41
CA VAL A 84 23.59 6.86 -11.82
C VAL A 84 24.22 8.24 -11.73
N PHE A 85 24.20 9.00 -12.83
CA PHE A 85 24.69 10.38 -12.89
C PHE A 85 23.56 11.41 -12.73
N GLY A 86 22.33 11.02 -13.02
CA GLY A 86 21.19 11.89 -12.92
C GLY A 86 19.87 11.20 -13.23
N VAL A 87 18.79 11.88 -12.87
CA VAL A 87 17.41 11.48 -13.13
C VAL A 87 16.85 12.40 -14.20
N ASP A 88 16.45 11.83 -15.33
CA ASP A 88 15.75 12.55 -16.40
C ASP A 88 14.26 12.64 -16.06
N THR A 89 13.68 13.83 -16.15
CA THR A 89 12.24 14.06 -15.95
C THR A 89 11.49 14.36 -17.25
N GLY A 90 12.15 14.21 -18.39
CA GLY A 90 11.67 14.58 -19.73
C GLY A 90 11.76 16.09 -20.03
N THR A 91 11.90 16.93 -19.02
CA THR A 91 12.07 18.39 -19.15
C THR A 91 13.46 18.86 -18.73
N GLU A 92 14.09 18.16 -17.80
CA GLU A 92 15.40 18.46 -17.26
C GLU A 92 16.07 17.19 -16.78
N VAL A 93 17.39 17.25 -16.61
CA VAL A 93 18.17 16.21 -15.93
C VAL A 93 18.59 16.75 -14.58
N ILE A 94 18.22 16.03 -13.52
CA ILE A 94 18.59 16.35 -12.15
C ILE A 94 19.86 15.55 -11.81
N PRO A 95 21.04 16.18 -11.70
CA PRO A 95 22.27 15.50 -11.32
C PRO A 95 22.20 15.07 -9.85
N THR A 96 22.77 13.90 -9.53
CA THR A 96 22.71 13.34 -8.18
C THR A 96 23.89 12.41 -7.89
N ASP A 97 24.31 12.37 -6.63
CA ASP A 97 25.37 11.47 -6.15
C ASP A 97 24.86 10.07 -5.83
N ALA A 98 23.57 9.94 -5.47
CA ALA A 98 22.90 8.68 -5.22
C ALA A 98 21.40 8.78 -5.54
N VAL A 99 20.77 7.65 -5.83
CA VAL A 99 19.32 7.56 -6.09
C VAL A 99 18.71 6.49 -5.20
N VAL A 100 17.63 6.87 -4.50
CA VAL A 100 16.69 5.91 -3.94
C VAL A 100 15.48 5.81 -4.85
N SER A 101 15.32 4.67 -5.50
CA SER A 101 14.10 4.35 -6.24
C SER A 101 13.04 3.84 -5.27
N ALA A 102 12.12 4.73 -4.91
CA ALA A 102 10.96 4.42 -4.05
C ALA A 102 9.66 4.18 -4.85
N VAL A 103 9.79 3.93 -6.16
CA VAL A 103 8.64 3.65 -7.04
C VAL A 103 8.28 2.16 -7.01
N PRO A 104 7.08 1.79 -7.50
CA PRO A 104 6.73 0.39 -7.72
C PRO A 104 7.71 -0.35 -8.62
N TRP A 105 7.78 -1.68 -8.50
CA TRP A 105 8.75 -2.51 -9.24
C TRP A 105 8.57 -2.42 -10.76
N ASP A 106 7.34 -2.41 -11.25
CA ASP A 106 7.03 -2.29 -12.67
C ASP A 106 7.48 -0.93 -13.22
N VAL A 107 7.26 0.15 -12.46
CA VAL A 107 7.76 1.48 -12.81
C VAL A 107 9.29 1.51 -12.79
N LEU A 108 9.95 0.96 -11.76
CA LEU A 108 11.42 0.91 -11.67
C LEU A 108 12.03 0.33 -12.96
N LEU A 109 11.48 -0.78 -13.45
CA LEU A 109 12.02 -1.45 -14.64
C LEU A 109 11.90 -0.59 -15.89
N THR A 110 10.91 0.30 -15.97
CA THR A 110 10.79 1.28 -17.08
C THR A 110 11.77 2.44 -16.99
N LEU A 111 12.37 2.69 -15.83
CA LEU A 111 13.34 3.76 -15.61
C LEU A 111 14.79 3.32 -15.90
N LEU A 112 15.03 2.01 -16.01
CA LEU A 112 16.35 1.43 -16.24
C LEU A 112 16.61 1.26 -17.75
N PRO A 113 17.88 1.29 -18.20
CA PRO A 113 18.23 0.81 -19.53
C PRO A 113 17.77 -0.64 -19.73
N ASP A 114 17.31 -0.97 -20.94
CA ASP A 114 16.73 -2.28 -21.26
C ASP A 114 17.64 -3.45 -20.88
N GLU A 115 18.97 -3.33 -21.11
CA GLU A 115 19.93 -4.38 -20.76
C GLU A 115 20.01 -4.62 -19.25
N LEU A 116 19.86 -3.56 -18.45
CA LEU A 116 19.89 -3.63 -17.00
C LEU A 116 18.56 -4.10 -16.43
N ALA A 117 17.44 -3.67 -17.00
CA ALA A 117 16.11 -4.15 -16.63
C ALA A 117 15.98 -5.68 -16.87
N ALA A 118 16.65 -6.19 -17.92
CA ALA A 118 16.71 -7.61 -18.24
C ALA A 118 17.81 -8.38 -17.48
N ASP A 119 18.66 -7.69 -16.69
CA ASP A 119 19.70 -8.35 -15.90
C ASP A 119 19.10 -9.29 -14.86
N SER A 120 19.83 -10.36 -14.54
CA SER A 120 19.43 -11.38 -13.57
C SER A 120 19.08 -10.83 -12.18
N PHE A 121 19.60 -9.66 -11.81
CA PHE A 121 19.22 -8.98 -10.57
C PHE A 121 17.84 -8.34 -10.66
N PHE A 122 17.50 -7.62 -11.74
CA PHE A 122 16.26 -6.83 -11.83
C PHE A 122 15.10 -7.64 -12.42
N ALA A 123 15.39 -8.52 -13.38
CA ALA A 123 14.39 -9.31 -14.09
C ALA A 123 13.40 -10.08 -13.20
N PRO A 124 13.79 -10.66 -12.04
CA PRO A 124 12.85 -11.36 -11.17
C PRO A 124 11.67 -10.50 -10.71
N ALA A 125 11.83 -9.18 -10.62
CA ALA A 125 10.76 -8.29 -10.17
C ALA A 125 9.57 -8.23 -11.15
N ASN A 126 9.76 -8.58 -12.43
CA ASN A 126 8.66 -8.69 -13.41
C ASN A 126 7.63 -9.76 -13.05
N GLU A 127 8.02 -10.75 -12.25
CA GLU A 127 7.13 -11.84 -11.83
C GLU A 127 6.27 -11.45 -10.61
N LEU A 128 6.45 -10.24 -10.05
CA LEU A 128 5.57 -9.72 -9.02
C LEU A 128 4.24 -9.29 -9.63
N GLU A 129 3.16 -9.86 -9.08
CA GLU A 129 1.80 -9.55 -9.47
C GLU A 129 1.17 -8.51 -8.54
N TRP A 130 0.22 -7.74 -9.07
CA TRP A 130 -0.59 -6.81 -8.29
C TRP A 130 -1.84 -7.49 -7.71
N SER A 131 -2.22 -7.11 -6.48
CA SER A 131 -3.54 -7.39 -5.91
C SER A 131 -4.39 -6.11 -5.79
N PRO A 132 -5.68 -6.15 -6.14
CA PRO A 132 -6.56 -4.99 -6.11
C PRO A 132 -7.22 -4.77 -4.74
N ILE A 133 -7.41 -3.49 -4.39
CA ILE A 133 -8.26 -3.04 -3.27
C ILE A 133 -9.36 -2.12 -3.80
N VAL A 134 -10.57 -2.31 -3.30
CA VAL A 134 -11.69 -1.39 -3.54
C VAL A 134 -12.17 -0.80 -2.22
N GLY A 135 -12.18 0.53 -2.16
CA GLY A 135 -12.77 1.31 -1.07
C GLY A 135 -14.15 1.83 -1.48
N ILE A 136 -15.18 1.53 -0.70
CA ILE A 136 -16.53 2.08 -0.89
C ILE A 136 -16.83 3.04 0.25
N HIS A 137 -17.10 4.29 -0.10
CA HIS A 137 -17.36 5.36 0.83
C HIS A 137 -18.82 5.77 0.76
N VAL A 138 -19.50 5.76 1.91
CA VAL A 138 -20.92 6.06 2.01
C VAL A 138 -21.16 7.13 3.07
N TRP A 139 -21.86 8.19 2.70
CA TRP A 139 -22.33 9.22 3.61
C TRP A 139 -23.84 9.08 3.79
N TYR A 140 -24.25 8.96 5.05
CA TYR A 140 -25.64 8.92 5.47
C TYR A 140 -26.02 10.24 6.16
N ASP A 141 -27.29 10.62 6.04
CA ASP A 141 -27.88 11.80 6.70
C ASP A 141 -27.92 11.69 8.24
N ARG A 142 -27.74 10.48 8.78
CA ARG A 142 -27.76 10.17 10.21
C ARG A 142 -26.84 8.98 10.56
N PRO A 143 -26.50 8.75 11.85
CA PRO A 143 -25.75 7.58 12.25
C PRO A 143 -26.53 6.28 12.07
N VAL A 144 -25.88 5.29 11.45
CA VAL A 144 -26.38 3.93 11.20
C VAL A 144 -25.55 2.85 11.91
N MET A 145 -24.30 3.16 12.29
CA MET A 145 -23.36 2.28 13.00
C MET A 145 -22.76 3.03 14.23
N GLU A 146 -22.57 2.36 15.36
CA GLU A 146 -22.07 3.00 16.60
C GLU A 146 -20.58 2.71 16.86
N GLU A 147 -20.12 1.55 16.42
CA GLU A 147 -18.76 1.02 16.61
C GLU A 147 -17.73 1.81 15.79
N GLU A 148 -16.45 1.75 16.17
CA GLU A 148 -15.35 2.33 15.39
C GLU A 148 -15.15 1.59 14.07
N PHE A 149 -15.22 0.26 14.10
CA PHE A 149 -15.12 -0.60 12.93
C PHE A 149 -15.79 -1.95 13.20
N MET A 150 -16.12 -2.67 12.13
CA MET A 150 -16.73 -3.99 12.20
C MET A 150 -16.25 -4.85 11.02
N ALA A 151 -15.92 -6.11 11.30
CA ALA A 151 -15.71 -7.11 10.28
C ALA A 151 -16.98 -7.96 10.12
N THR A 152 -17.28 -8.36 8.88
CA THR A 152 -18.42 -9.21 8.56
C THR A 152 -17.94 -10.56 8.04
N LEU A 153 -18.56 -11.63 8.51
CA LEU A 153 -18.43 -12.97 7.93
C LEU A 153 -19.57 -13.21 6.95
N ASP A 154 -19.31 -13.96 5.88
CA ASP A 154 -20.32 -14.35 4.87
C ASP A 154 -21.08 -13.15 4.24
N SER A 155 -20.38 -12.02 4.04
CA SER A 155 -20.91 -10.81 3.40
C SER A 155 -19.83 -10.19 2.50
N PRO A 156 -20.20 -9.57 1.36
CA PRO A 156 -19.24 -8.88 0.50
C PRO A 156 -18.59 -7.65 1.16
N ILE A 157 -19.12 -7.18 2.30
CA ILE A 157 -18.64 -5.99 3.01
C ILE A 157 -17.21 -6.14 3.53
N GLN A 158 -16.77 -7.33 3.92
CA GLN A 158 -15.49 -7.59 4.61
C GLN A 158 -15.28 -6.73 5.87
N TRP A 159 -14.87 -5.46 5.74
CA TRP A 159 -14.62 -4.52 6.84
C TRP A 159 -15.29 -3.17 6.61
N VAL A 160 -15.95 -2.65 7.65
CA VAL A 160 -16.53 -1.30 7.69
C VAL A 160 -15.85 -0.48 8.76
N PHE A 161 -15.46 0.75 8.41
CA PHE A 161 -14.82 1.71 9.28
C PHE A 161 -15.71 2.95 9.42
N ASN A 162 -16.05 3.30 10.66
CA ASN A 162 -16.82 4.49 11.00
C ASN A 162 -15.91 5.72 11.02
N LYS A 163 -15.65 6.27 9.83
CA LYS A 163 -14.73 7.40 9.65
C LYS A 163 -15.16 8.63 10.45
N SER A 164 -16.46 8.90 10.53
CA SER A 164 -16.97 9.99 11.39
C SER A 164 -16.53 9.84 12.84
N ARG A 165 -16.68 8.65 13.42
CA ARG A 165 -16.28 8.40 14.81
C ARG A 165 -14.76 8.38 14.97
N MET A 166 -14.05 7.64 14.12
CA MET A 166 -12.60 7.49 14.20
C MET A 166 -11.86 8.82 14.07
N GLN A 167 -12.35 9.72 13.22
CA GLN A 167 -11.75 11.03 12.96
C GLN A 167 -12.43 12.17 13.74
N GLY A 168 -13.46 11.88 14.54
CA GLY A 168 -14.20 12.89 15.30
C GLY A 168 -14.89 13.95 14.43
N LEU A 169 -15.41 13.56 13.27
CA LEU A 169 -16.11 14.48 12.37
C LEU A 169 -17.42 14.95 13.00
N SER A 170 -17.66 16.26 12.98
CA SER A 170 -18.88 16.88 13.50
C SER A 170 -20.03 16.84 12.49
N GLY A 171 -21.27 16.78 12.99
CA GLY A 171 -22.48 16.92 12.18
C GLY A 171 -23.50 15.83 12.49
N PRO A 172 -24.73 15.96 11.95
CA PRO A 172 -25.78 14.97 12.16
C PRO A 172 -25.56 13.70 11.32
N GLY A 173 -24.83 13.76 10.22
CA GLY A 173 -24.59 12.63 9.31
C GLY A 173 -23.49 11.67 9.75
N GLN A 174 -23.27 10.62 8.95
CA GLN A 174 -22.23 9.62 9.18
C GLN A 174 -21.53 9.20 7.90
N TYR A 175 -20.19 9.16 7.96
CA TYR A 175 -19.32 8.66 6.92
C TYR A 175 -18.77 7.28 7.30
N LEU A 176 -19.11 6.28 6.48
CA LEU A 176 -18.58 4.92 6.54
C LEU A 176 -17.65 4.63 5.36
N CYS A 177 -16.61 3.84 5.59
CA CYS A 177 -15.71 3.33 4.58
C CYS A 177 -15.69 1.80 4.65
N ILE A 178 -16.07 1.14 3.57
CA ILE A 178 -15.93 -0.30 3.37
C ILE A 178 -14.59 -0.55 2.68
N SER A 179 -13.78 -1.46 3.21
CA SER A 179 -12.53 -1.88 2.58
C SER A 179 -12.66 -3.31 2.09
N ILE A 180 -12.44 -3.51 0.80
CA ILE A 180 -12.52 -4.82 0.15
C ILE A 180 -11.11 -5.15 -0.35
N SER A 181 -10.52 -6.16 0.27
CA SER A 181 -9.24 -6.74 -0.11
C SER A 181 -9.43 -7.90 -1.09
N GLY A 182 -8.41 -8.20 -1.90
CA GLY A 182 -8.49 -9.20 -2.97
C GLY A 182 -9.69 -8.92 -3.87
N ALA A 183 -9.89 -7.65 -4.24
CA ALA A 183 -11.12 -7.15 -4.85
C ALA A 183 -11.27 -7.55 -6.34
N TRP A 184 -10.92 -8.78 -6.68
CA TRP A 184 -10.90 -9.33 -8.04
C TRP A 184 -12.26 -9.20 -8.75
N GLU A 185 -13.34 -9.55 -8.05
CA GLU A 185 -14.70 -9.48 -8.60
C GLU A 185 -15.22 -8.04 -8.68
N HIS A 186 -14.86 -7.20 -7.70
CA HIS A 186 -15.41 -5.85 -7.52
C HIS A 186 -14.66 -4.79 -8.35
N GLY A 187 -13.37 -4.99 -8.62
CA GLY A 187 -12.52 -4.13 -9.43
C GLY A 187 -13.12 -3.76 -10.78
N PRO A 188 -13.61 -4.71 -11.60
CA PRO A 188 -14.20 -4.41 -12.91
C PRO A 188 -15.63 -3.85 -12.86
N MET A 189 -16.34 -3.93 -11.73
CA MET A 189 -17.76 -3.51 -11.63
C MET A 189 -17.95 -2.00 -11.70
N THR A 190 -19.07 -1.51 -12.23
CA THR A 190 -19.38 -0.07 -12.19
C THR A 190 -19.72 0.41 -10.77
N LYS A 191 -19.64 1.72 -10.55
CA LYS A 191 -20.06 2.35 -9.29
C LYS A 191 -21.52 2.00 -8.95
N GLU A 192 -22.39 1.97 -9.94
CA GLU A 192 -23.83 1.68 -9.80
C GLU A 192 -24.08 0.21 -9.45
N ALA A 193 -23.31 -0.71 -10.05
CA ALA A 193 -23.36 -2.13 -9.70
C ALA A 193 -22.93 -2.33 -8.23
N LEU A 194 -21.81 -1.75 -7.83
CA LEU A 194 -21.34 -1.78 -6.44
C LEU A 194 -22.36 -1.13 -5.50
N ARG A 195 -22.97 -0.01 -5.87
CA ARG A 195 -24.04 0.61 -5.06
C ARG A 195 -25.23 -0.33 -4.85
N THR A 196 -25.62 -1.06 -5.89
CA THR A 196 -26.74 -2.00 -5.86
C THR A 196 -26.44 -3.22 -4.99
N ILE A 197 -25.18 -3.62 -4.89
CA ILE A 197 -24.73 -4.73 -4.01
C ILE A 197 -24.59 -4.25 -2.56
N PHE A 198 -23.83 -3.18 -2.34
CA PHE A 198 -23.34 -2.84 -0.99
C PHE A 198 -24.34 -2.06 -0.14
N LEU A 199 -25.24 -1.24 -0.71
CA LEU A 199 -26.24 -0.54 0.12
C LEU A 199 -27.24 -1.50 0.76
N PRO A 200 -27.80 -2.51 0.05
CA PRO A 200 -28.64 -3.52 0.69
C PRO A 200 -27.89 -4.35 1.74
N GLU A 201 -26.64 -4.73 1.48
CA GLU A 201 -25.81 -5.47 2.45
C GLU A 201 -25.56 -4.64 3.71
N LEU A 202 -25.25 -3.34 3.57
CA LEU A 202 -25.11 -2.44 4.72
C LEU A 202 -26.41 -2.36 5.51
N ALA A 203 -27.58 -2.38 4.87
CA ALA A 203 -28.86 -2.37 5.55
C ALA A 203 -29.17 -3.69 6.29
N LYS A 204 -28.65 -4.82 5.81
CA LYS A 204 -28.73 -6.11 6.52
C LYS A 204 -27.87 -6.12 7.77
N VAL A 205 -26.64 -5.62 7.68
CA VAL A 205 -25.68 -5.56 8.79
C VAL A 205 -26.07 -4.45 9.80
N PHE A 206 -26.50 -3.30 9.30
CA PHE A 206 -26.90 -2.12 10.07
C PHE A 206 -28.35 -1.74 9.74
N PRO A 207 -29.36 -2.27 10.45
CA PRO A 207 -30.78 -2.04 10.14
C PRO A 207 -31.20 -0.56 10.08
N LYS A 208 -30.52 0.32 10.82
CA LYS A 208 -30.75 1.77 10.75
C LYS A 208 -30.50 2.33 9.34
N ALA A 209 -29.57 1.76 8.58
CA ALA A 209 -29.24 2.18 7.22
C ALA A 209 -30.38 1.96 6.22
N ALA A 210 -31.32 1.05 6.49
CA ALA A 210 -32.48 0.80 5.63
C ALA A 210 -33.40 2.02 5.49
N SER A 211 -33.40 2.92 6.48
CA SER A 211 -34.25 4.11 6.53
C SER A 211 -33.48 5.43 6.45
N ALA A 212 -32.15 5.36 6.38
CA ALA A 212 -31.27 6.52 6.26
C ALA A 212 -31.13 6.94 4.80
N ALA A 213 -31.01 8.24 4.54
CA ALA A 213 -30.75 8.75 3.20
C ALA A 213 -29.25 8.68 2.92
N VAL A 214 -28.88 8.12 1.77
CA VAL A 214 -27.49 8.13 1.28
C VAL A 214 -27.24 9.46 0.56
N GLU A 215 -26.53 10.35 1.21
CA GLU A 215 -26.17 11.68 0.68
C GLU A 215 -25.08 11.57 -0.38
N GLN A 216 -24.08 10.71 -0.15
CA GLN A 216 -22.99 10.47 -1.09
C GLN A 216 -22.58 9.00 -1.11
N PHE A 217 -22.14 8.55 -2.29
CA PHE A 217 -21.57 7.23 -2.51
C PHE A 217 -20.39 7.39 -3.46
N ILE A 218 -19.19 7.01 -3.03
CA ILE A 218 -17.95 7.12 -3.80
C ILE A 218 -17.26 5.76 -3.80
N VAL A 219 -16.69 5.38 -4.94
CA VAL A 219 -15.88 4.17 -5.07
C VAL A 219 -14.48 4.60 -5.48
N VAL A 220 -13.49 4.17 -4.69
CA VAL A 220 -12.06 4.33 -4.99
C VAL A 220 -11.50 2.94 -5.30
N LYS A 221 -10.83 2.82 -6.44
CA LYS A 221 -10.26 1.53 -6.89
C LYS A 221 -8.76 1.68 -7.04
N GLN A 222 -8.02 0.84 -6.33
CA GLN A 222 -6.59 0.69 -6.49
C GLN A 222 -6.36 -0.71 -7.05
N LEU A 223 -6.33 -0.84 -8.38
CA LEU A 223 -6.18 -2.15 -9.03
C LEU A 223 -4.75 -2.70 -8.90
N SER A 224 -3.79 -1.79 -8.76
CA SER A 224 -2.39 -2.04 -8.44
C SER A 224 -2.10 -1.58 -7.01
N ALA A 225 -2.74 -2.19 -6.01
CA ALA A 225 -2.65 -1.72 -4.63
C ALA A 225 -1.42 -2.27 -3.91
N THR A 226 -1.20 -3.58 -3.97
CA THR A 226 -0.12 -4.27 -3.26
C THR A 226 0.47 -5.37 -4.13
N PHE A 227 1.73 -5.76 -3.92
CA PHE A 227 2.21 -7.01 -4.53
C PHE A 227 1.48 -8.21 -3.92
N ARG A 228 1.22 -9.25 -4.72
CA ARG A 228 0.62 -10.50 -4.26
C ARG A 228 1.63 -11.33 -3.49
N CYS A 229 1.25 -11.78 -2.31
CA CYS A 229 2.09 -12.62 -1.47
C CYS A 229 1.99 -14.13 -1.82
N THR A 230 1.92 -14.48 -3.11
CA THR A 230 1.75 -15.87 -3.60
C THR A 230 2.93 -16.77 -3.23
N PRO A 231 2.75 -18.11 -3.22
CA PRO A 231 3.87 -19.05 -3.13
C PRO A 231 4.95 -18.74 -4.18
N GLY A 232 6.19 -18.50 -3.73
CA GLY A 232 7.31 -18.14 -4.61
C GLY A 232 7.57 -16.64 -4.73
N ALA A 233 6.59 -15.76 -4.44
CA ALA A 233 6.73 -14.30 -4.60
C ALA A 233 7.94 -13.70 -3.88
N GLN A 234 8.37 -14.28 -2.75
CA GLN A 234 9.56 -13.80 -2.02
C GLN A 234 10.85 -13.87 -2.86
N ALA A 235 10.96 -14.81 -3.80
CA ALA A 235 12.13 -14.92 -4.68
C ALA A 235 12.20 -13.78 -5.72
N HIS A 236 11.10 -13.08 -5.96
CA HIS A 236 10.97 -12.00 -6.94
C HIS A 236 11.17 -10.61 -6.31
N ARG A 237 11.19 -10.53 -4.97
CA ARG A 237 11.43 -9.29 -4.24
C ARG A 237 12.92 -8.98 -4.26
N LEU A 238 13.27 -7.75 -4.61
CA LEU A 238 14.67 -7.32 -4.68
C LEU A 238 15.15 -6.76 -3.33
N PRO A 239 16.43 -6.95 -2.95
CA PRO A 239 17.03 -6.28 -1.81
C PRO A 239 17.21 -4.78 -2.09
N GLN A 240 17.45 -3.97 -1.04
CA GLN A 240 17.63 -2.53 -1.20
C GLN A 240 18.89 -2.18 -1.99
N ARG A 241 19.99 -2.92 -1.81
CA ARG A 241 21.24 -2.70 -2.55
C ARG A 241 21.18 -3.34 -3.94
N THR A 242 21.53 -2.56 -4.97
CA THR A 242 21.56 -3.04 -6.36
C THR A 242 22.99 -3.23 -6.90
N PRO A 243 23.18 -3.82 -8.09
CA PRO A 243 24.47 -3.86 -8.79
C PRO A 243 24.92 -2.50 -9.36
N VAL A 244 24.04 -1.49 -9.37
CA VAL A 244 24.40 -0.10 -9.71
C VAL A 244 24.76 0.58 -8.39
N ASP A 245 26.02 1.00 -8.26
CA ASP A 245 26.67 1.25 -6.96
C ASP A 245 25.93 2.28 -6.10
N ASN A 246 25.39 3.32 -6.74
CA ASN A 246 24.67 4.41 -6.09
C ASN A 246 23.16 4.40 -6.35
N LEU A 247 22.60 3.29 -6.84
CA LEU A 247 21.16 3.05 -6.94
C LEU A 247 20.69 2.10 -5.84
N VAL A 248 19.77 2.58 -5.02
CA VAL A 248 19.17 1.85 -3.90
C VAL A 248 17.67 1.76 -4.11
N LEU A 249 17.06 0.65 -3.71
CA LEU A 249 15.61 0.43 -3.81
C LEU A 249 14.95 0.67 -2.45
N ALA A 250 13.76 1.25 -2.48
CA ALA A 250 12.83 1.33 -1.37
C ALA A 250 11.42 1.03 -1.87
N GLY A 251 10.57 0.55 -0.99
CA GLY A 251 9.23 0.11 -1.33
C GLY A 251 8.85 -1.12 -0.53
N ASP A 252 7.57 -1.23 -0.20
CA ASP A 252 7.01 -2.37 0.52
C ASP A 252 7.20 -3.71 -0.21
N TRP A 253 7.38 -3.67 -1.53
CA TRP A 253 7.68 -4.80 -2.40
C TRP A 253 9.12 -5.34 -2.27
N THR A 254 10.07 -4.55 -1.76
CA THR A 254 11.47 -4.98 -1.57
C THR A 254 11.61 -6.01 -0.44
N GLN A 255 12.77 -6.65 -0.27
CA GLN A 255 13.00 -7.70 0.75
C GLN A 255 13.04 -7.17 2.20
N THR A 256 11.89 -6.77 2.75
CA THR A 256 11.76 -6.23 4.11
C THR A 256 11.48 -7.29 5.17
N GLY A 257 11.14 -8.51 4.72
CA GLY A 257 10.57 -9.58 5.55
C GLY A 257 9.08 -9.43 5.83
N TRP A 258 8.44 -8.34 5.39
CA TRP A 258 7.02 -8.03 5.62
C TRP A 258 6.18 -8.11 4.35
N PRO A 259 4.86 -8.35 4.42
CA PRO A 259 3.97 -8.16 3.27
C PRO A 259 3.81 -6.68 2.94
N ALA A 260 3.11 -6.37 1.83
CA ALA A 260 2.83 -5.02 1.37
C ALA A 260 2.00 -4.19 2.39
N THR A 261 2.70 -3.53 3.32
CA THR A 261 2.13 -2.83 4.46
C THR A 261 2.85 -1.50 4.66
N MET A 262 2.21 -0.57 5.38
CA MET A 262 2.87 0.69 5.78
C MET A 262 4.15 0.43 6.59
N GLU A 263 4.15 -0.59 7.45
CA GLU A 263 5.37 -1.01 8.18
C GLU A 263 6.47 -1.46 7.21
N SER A 264 6.14 -2.32 6.22
CA SER A 264 7.10 -2.71 5.18
C SER A 264 7.67 -1.51 4.42
N ALA A 265 6.83 -0.55 4.04
CA ALA A 265 7.27 0.67 3.37
C ALA A 265 8.26 1.48 4.25
N VAL A 266 7.94 1.70 5.53
CA VAL A 266 8.83 2.42 6.46
C VAL A 266 10.14 1.66 6.67
N ARG A 267 10.09 0.35 6.91
CA ARG A 267 11.28 -0.50 7.06
C ARG A 267 12.18 -0.41 5.82
N SER A 268 11.59 -0.51 4.63
CA SER A 268 12.33 -0.41 3.38
C SER A 268 13.04 0.94 3.24
N GLY A 269 12.41 2.04 3.65
CA GLY A 269 13.03 3.38 3.62
C GLY A 269 14.21 3.51 4.57
N VAL A 270 14.10 2.96 5.79
CA VAL A 270 15.20 2.93 6.77
C VAL A 270 16.37 2.06 6.27
N MET A 271 16.06 0.90 5.70
CA MET A 271 17.06 0.02 5.08
C MET A 271 17.76 0.72 3.91
N ALA A 272 16.99 1.39 3.04
CA ALA A 272 17.52 2.13 1.91
C ALA A 272 18.44 3.30 2.35
N ALA A 273 18.03 4.07 3.36
CA ALA A 273 18.87 5.14 3.91
C ALA A 273 20.22 4.61 4.43
N THR A 274 20.23 3.41 5.01
CA THR A 274 21.46 2.74 5.46
C THR A 274 22.36 2.37 4.27
N GLU A 275 21.80 1.87 3.17
CA GLU A 275 22.57 1.54 1.96
C GLU A 275 23.08 2.80 1.24
N VAL A 276 22.31 3.89 1.23
CA VAL A 276 22.76 5.18 0.67
C VAL A 276 24.00 5.69 1.41
N ALA A 277 23.99 5.66 2.75
CA ALA A 277 25.15 6.07 3.54
C ALA A 277 26.40 5.25 3.16
N ARG A 278 26.26 3.93 2.98
CA ARG A 278 27.37 3.08 2.53
C ARG A 278 27.84 3.39 1.12
N ALA A 279 26.92 3.69 0.19
CA ALA A 279 27.26 4.03 -1.18
C ALA A 279 28.05 5.34 -1.26
N LEU A 280 27.68 6.34 -0.45
CA LEU A 280 28.37 7.63 -0.39
C LEU A 280 29.69 7.59 0.37
N ASP A 281 29.83 6.70 1.36
CA ASP A 281 31.07 6.50 2.12
C ASP A 281 32.10 5.62 1.38
N ALA A 282 31.71 4.94 0.30
CA ALA A 282 32.64 4.13 -0.49
C ALA A 282 33.66 5.05 -1.18
N PRO A 283 34.98 4.82 -1.03
CA PRO A 283 35.98 5.65 -1.68
C PRO A 283 35.79 5.61 -3.19
N SER A 284 35.75 6.78 -3.82
CA SER A 284 35.66 6.93 -5.28
C SER A 284 36.84 6.17 -5.90
N LEU A 285 36.55 5.15 -6.70
CA LEU A 285 37.56 4.39 -7.46
C LEU A 285 38.18 5.24 -8.57
#